data_AF-A0A9E2SEB4-F1
#
_entry.id   AF-A0A9E2SEB4-F1
#
_cell.length_a   1.000
_cell.length_b   1.000
_cell.length_c   1.000
_cell.angle_alpha   90.00
_cell.angle_beta   90.00
_cell.angle_gamma   90.00
#
_symmetry.space_group_name_H-M   'P 1'
#
loop_
_entity.id
_entity.type
_entity.pdbx_description
1 polymer ?
#
loop_
_entity_poly.entity_id
_entity_poly.type
_entity_poly.pdbx_seq_one_letter_code
_entity_poly.pdbx_strand_id
1 'polypeptide(L)'
;MHSVDINCDMGEGFENDEALMPYITSANIACGFHAGDTDTMKSTIALALKHEVAIGAHPGFPDRENFGRKNMDMTPDEVYDMVLYQVRLLSKIALEEGAKVTHVKPHGALYNMAAEDALLAKAIARAVRAVDNKLALFGLSGSYLIQEGINVSLQTVNEAFADRTYLADGTLTPRREKNALIEDKDASLQQALQLVMKQTVRSISGETISLIADTICIHGDGENALVFAKNIYKGLKVHKIVLKNTIR
;
A
#
# COMPACT_ATOMS: atom_id res chain seq x y z
N MET A 1 -0.61 24.15 -4.56
CA MET A 1 -1.44 23.14 -5.27
C MET A 1 -1.14 21.81 -4.63
N HIS A 2 -2.15 21.09 -4.14
CA HIS A 2 -1.93 19.78 -3.50
C HIS A 2 -1.60 18.72 -4.57
N SER A 3 -0.79 17.73 -4.19
CA SER A 3 -0.56 16.54 -5.00
C SER A 3 -0.56 15.31 -4.12
N VAL A 4 -0.99 14.18 -4.67
CA VAL A 4 -1.03 12.91 -3.95
C VAL A 4 -0.77 11.75 -4.91
N ASP A 5 -0.13 10.70 -4.41
CA ASP A 5 -0.09 9.40 -5.06
C ASP A 5 -1.37 8.60 -4.75
N ILE A 6 -1.86 7.82 -5.71
CA ILE A 6 -2.90 6.83 -5.49
C ILE A 6 -2.26 5.46 -5.70
N ASN A 7 -2.23 4.64 -4.66
CA ASN A 7 -1.72 3.28 -4.74
C ASN A 7 -2.86 2.25 -4.64
N CYS A 8 -2.66 1.08 -5.22
CA CYS A 8 -3.57 -0.05 -5.13
C CYS A 8 -2.78 -1.36 -5.13
N ASP A 9 -3.25 -2.32 -4.35
CA ASP A 9 -2.71 -3.67 -4.32
C ASP A 9 -3.20 -4.40 -5.58
N MET A 10 -2.28 -5.06 -6.29
CA MET A 10 -2.47 -5.62 -7.64
C MET A 10 -1.75 -6.97 -7.79
N GLY A 11 -2.09 -7.72 -8.82
CA GLY A 11 -1.50 -9.02 -9.10
C GLY A 11 -1.91 -10.08 -8.07
N GLU A 12 -3.07 -9.88 -7.43
CA GLU A 12 -3.59 -10.78 -6.40
C GLU A 12 -4.60 -11.81 -6.94
N GLY A 13 -4.92 -11.74 -8.23
CA GLY A 13 -5.86 -12.65 -8.91
C GLY A 13 -7.30 -12.14 -8.99
N PHE A 14 -7.52 -10.84 -8.77
CA PHE A 14 -8.84 -10.22 -8.93
C PHE A 14 -9.08 -9.80 -10.38
N GLU A 15 -10.34 -9.84 -10.82
CA GLU A 15 -10.74 -9.50 -12.20
C GLU A 15 -10.57 -8.01 -12.53
N ASN A 16 -10.44 -7.15 -11.51
CA ASN A 16 -10.50 -5.70 -11.66
C ASN A 16 -9.15 -5.02 -11.94
N ASP A 17 -8.03 -5.74 -11.87
CA ASP A 17 -6.68 -5.14 -11.91
C ASP A 17 -6.48 -4.25 -13.15
N GLU A 18 -6.80 -4.74 -14.36
CA GLU A 18 -6.69 -3.92 -15.59
C GLU A 18 -7.62 -2.70 -15.56
N ALA A 19 -8.83 -2.84 -15.03
CA ALA A 19 -9.80 -1.75 -14.98
C ALA A 19 -9.41 -0.65 -13.98
N LEU A 20 -8.60 -0.97 -12.98
CA LEU A 20 -8.14 -0.05 -11.93
C LEU A 20 -6.90 0.75 -12.34
N MET A 21 -6.02 0.19 -13.18
CA MET A 21 -4.76 0.83 -13.62
C MET A 21 -4.90 2.30 -14.08
N PRO A 22 -5.92 2.71 -14.86
CA PRO A 22 -6.07 4.11 -15.27
C PRO A 22 -6.35 5.12 -14.14
N TYR A 23 -6.66 4.63 -12.94
CA TYR A 23 -7.10 5.44 -11.79
C TYR A 23 -6.07 5.50 -10.66
N ILE A 24 -4.91 4.87 -10.83
CA ILE A 24 -3.84 4.83 -9.85
C ILE A 24 -2.55 5.41 -10.43
N THR A 25 -1.58 5.70 -9.57
CA THR A 25 -0.23 6.16 -9.96
C THR A 25 0.85 5.20 -9.49
N SER A 26 0.55 4.31 -8.54
CA SER A 26 1.43 3.26 -8.05
C SER A 26 0.67 1.94 -7.87
N ALA A 27 1.29 0.81 -8.21
CA ALA A 27 0.74 -0.54 -8.04
C ALA A 27 1.63 -1.37 -7.12
N ASN A 28 1.05 -1.95 -6.06
CA ASN A 28 1.74 -2.87 -5.17
C ASN A 28 1.48 -4.30 -5.64
N ILE A 29 2.45 -4.92 -6.31
CA ILE A 29 2.29 -6.22 -6.97
C ILE A 29 2.63 -7.36 -6.01
N ALA A 30 1.71 -8.31 -5.84
CA ALA A 30 1.92 -9.48 -4.98
C ALA A 30 3.11 -10.35 -5.42
N CYS A 31 3.85 -10.86 -4.43
CA CYS A 31 5.13 -11.53 -4.64
C CYS A 31 5.12 -13.06 -4.50
N GLY A 32 3.94 -13.69 -4.56
CA GLY A 32 3.79 -15.15 -4.62
C GLY A 32 3.56 -15.86 -3.29
N PHE A 33 3.61 -15.15 -2.16
CA PHE A 33 3.40 -15.76 -0.85
C PHE A 33 1.92 -15.72 -0.45
N HIS A 34 1.37 -14.52 -0.25
CA HIS A 34 -0.05 -14.37 0.08
C HIS A 34 -0.95 -14.50 -1.15
N ALA A 35 -0.48 -14.04 -2.31
CA ALA A 35 -1.17 -14.07 -3.59
C ALA A 35 -0.20 -13.95 -4.77
N GLY A 36 -0.71 -14.08 -5.99
CA GLY A 36 0.05 -13.95 -7.23
C GLY A 36 0.99 -15.12 -7.51
N ASP A 37 1.60 -15.12 -8.68
CA ASP A 37 2.64 -16.04 -9.14
C ASP A 37 3.50 -15.34 -10.21
N THR A 38 4.45 -16.05 -10.83
CA THR A 38 5.35 -15.43 -11.82
C THR A 38 4.58 -14.89 -13.03
N ASP A 39 3.57 -15.60 -13.52
CA ASP A 39 2.81 -15.17 -14.69
C ASP A 39 1.94 -13.94 -14.37
N THR A 40 1.33 -13.93 -13.18
CA THR A 40 0.57 -12.80 -12.66
C THR A 40 1.45 -11.58 -12.43
N MET A 41 2.67 -11.76 -11.91
CA MET A 41 3.63 -10.65 -11.77
C MET A 41 3.96 -10.03 -13.14
N LYS A 42 4.27 -10.86 -14.14
CA LYS A 42 4.60 -10.40 -15.51
C LYS A 42 3.44 -9.65 -16.15
N SER A 43 2.24 -10.21 -16.11
CA SER A 43 1.06 -9.57 -16.68
C SER A 43 0.74 -8.23 -15.99
N THR A 44 0.86 -8.18 -14.66
CA THR A 44 0.64 -6.95 -13.88
C THR A 44 1.71 -5.88 -14.18
N ILE A 45 2.97 -6.28 -14.32
CA ILE A 45 4.06 -5.38 -14.74
C ILE A 45 3.78 -4.80 -16.13
N ALA A 46 3.38 -5.65 -17.10
CA ALA A 46 3.04 -5.20 -18.44
C ALA A 46 1.87 -4.20 -18.45
N LEU A 47 0.85 -4.44 -17.62
CA LEU A 47 -0.26 -3.50 -17.42
C LEU A 47 0.22 -2.17 -16.80
N ALA A 48 1.05 -2.22 -15.77
CA ALA A 48 1.58 -1.02 -15.13
C ALA A 48 2.40 -0.17 -16.12
N LEU A 49 3.25 -0.81 -16.94
CA LEU A 49 4.01 -0.12 -18.00
C LEU A 49 3.09 0.53 -19.05
N LYS A 50 2.06 -0.17 -19.51
CA LYS A 50 1.06 0.34 -20.47
C LYS A 50 0.35 1.61 -19.97
N HIS A 51 0.17 1.72 -18.66
CA HIS A 51 -0.54 2.83 -18.00
C HIS A 51 0.38 3.84 -17.32
N GLU A 52 1.71 3.72 -17.47
CA GLU A 52 2.71 4.58 -16.81
C GLU A 52 2.57 4.60 -15.27
N VAL A 53 2.17 3.47 -14.69
CA VAL A 53 1.99 3.28 -13.24
C VAL A 53 3.30 2.79 -12.62
N ALA A 54 3.68 3.37 -11.48
CA ALA A 54 4.87 2.95 -10.75
C ALA A 54 4.72 1.54 -10.17
N ILE A 55 5.77 0.72 -10.25
CA ILE A 55 5.73 -0.69 -9.85
C ILE A 55 6.35 -0.86 -8.46
N GLY A 56 5.62 -1.47 -7.54
CA GLY A 56 6.07 -1.77 -6.19
C GLY A 56 5.95 -3.25 -5.84
N ALA A 57 6.81 -3.72 -4.93
CA ALA A 57 6.67 -5.04 -4.36
C ALA A 57 5.67 -5.03 -3.20
N HIS A 58 4.80 -6.04 -3.18
CA HIS A 58 3.81 -6.23 -2.12
C HIS A 58 4.08 -7.53 -1.34
N PRO A 59 5.17 -7.60 -0.54
CA PRO A 59 5.52 -8.80 0.20
C PRO A 59 4.51 -9.08 1.32
N GLY A 60 4.08 -10.33 1.43
CA GLY A 60 3.16 -10.81 2.46
C GLY A 60 3.67 -12.03 3.19
N PHE A 61 2.95 -12.46 4.22
CA PHE A 61 3.20 -13.73 4.87
C PHE A 61 2.93 -14.92 3.92
N PRO A 62 3.62 -16.07 4.10
CA PRO A 62 3.41 -17.29 3.32
C PRO A 62 2.12 -18.00 3.73
N ASP A 63 1.00 -17.31 3.58
CA ASP A 63 -0.32 -17.70 4.08
C ASP A 63 -1.39 -17.47 3.01
N ARG A 64 -1.22 -18.16 1.88
CA ARG A 64 -2.12 -18.03 0.72
C ARG A 64 -3.57 -18.37 1.07
N GLU A 65 -3.80 -19.36 1.92
CA GLU A 65 -5.14 -19.81 2.32
C GLU A 65 -5.95 -18.71 3.01
N ASN A 66 -5.27 -17.84 3.77
CA ASN A 66 -5.91 -16.69 4.43
C ASN A 66 -5.49 -15.36 3.78
N PHE A 67 -4.94 -15.41 2.58
CA PHE A 67 -4.53 -14.23 1.81
C PHE A 67 -3.53 -13.33 2.56
N GLY A 68 -2.67 -13.89 3.40
CA GLY A 68 -1.70 -13.11 4.20
C GLY A 68 -2.33 -12.18 5.23
N ARG A 69 -3.62 -12.36 5.57
CA ARG A 69 -4.37 -11.52 6.50
C ARG A 69 -4.37 -12.02 7.94
N LYS A 70 -3.77 -13.19 8.22
CA LYS A 70 -3.60 -13.72 9.57
C LYS A 70 -2.21 -13.39 10.11
N ASN A 71 -2.15 -12.97 11.36
CA ASN A 71 -0.87 -12.79 12.04
C ASN A 71 -0.12 -14.12 12.12
N MET A 72 1.17 -14.07 11.84
CA MET A 72 2.07 -15.21 11.97
C MET A 72 3.18 -14.87 12.96
N ASP A 73 3.45 -15.78 13.87
CA ASP A 73 4.58 -15.66 14.79
C ASP A 73 5.85 -16.07 14.05
N MET A 74 6.59 -15.06 13.58
CA MET A 74 7.87 -15.20 12.90
C MET A 74 8.88 -14.31 13.59
N THR A 75 10.09 -14.80 13.74
CA THR A 75 11.20 -14.01 14.27
C THR A 75 11.57 -12.88 13.29
N PRO A 76 12.18 -11.78 13.78
CA PRO A 76 12.64 -10.70 12.91
C PRO A 76 13.58 -11.17 11.79
N ASP A 77 14.43 -12.17 12.03
CA ASP A 77 15.33 -12.70 10.99
C ASP A 77 14.57 -13.47 9.91
N GLU A 78 13.56 -14.26 10.28
CA GLU A 78 12.68 -14.93 9.31
C GLU A 78 11.87 -13.93 8.47
N VAL A 79 11.38 -12.85 9.09
CA VAL A 79 10.68 -11.77 8.38
C VAL A 79 11.64 -11.03 7.43
N TYR A 80 12.88 -10.79 7.86
CA TYR A 80 13.90 -10.18 7.01
C TYR A 80 14.14 -11.03 5.75
N ASP A 81 14.41 -12.33 5.90
CA ASP A 81 14.69 -13.22 4.78
C ASP A 81 13.48 -13.39 3.86
N MET A 82 12.29 -13.49 4.43
CA MET A 82 11.02 -13.57 3.70
C MET A 82 10.78 -12.34 2.81
N VAL A 83 10.94 -11.13 3.36
CA VAL A 83 10.76 -9.89 2.61
C VAL A 83 11.86 -9.74 1.57
N LEU A 84 13.11 -10.03 1.94
CA LEU A 84 14.24 -9.96 1.02
C LEU A 84 14.03 -10.85 -0.21
N TYR A 85 13.55 -12.08 0.02
CA TYR A 85 13.25 -13.02 -1.05
C TYR A 85 12.17 -12.47 -2.00
N GLN A 86 11.03 -12.06 -1.47
CA GLN A 86 9.88 -11.59 -2.26
C GLN A 86 10.22 -10.33 -3.08
N VAL A 87 10.90 -9.36 -2.47
CA VAL A 87 11.29 -8.12 -3.16
C VAL A 87 12.33 -8.41 -4.25
N ARG A 88 13.29 -9.32 -4.02
CA ARG A 88 14.26 -9.75 -5.05
C ARG A 88 13.59 -10.47 -6.20
N LEU A 89 12.62 -11.34 -5.93
CA LEU A 89 11.88 -12.07 -6.96
C LEU A 89 11.19 -11.09 -7.91
N LEU A 90 10.38 -10.17 -7.38
CA LEU A 90 9.70 -9.20 -8.23
C LEU A 90 10.69 -8.27 -8.94
N SER A 91 11.76 -7.84 -8.27
CA SER A 91 12.78 -6.99 -8.88
C SER A 91 13.47 -7.66 -10.07
N LYS A 92 13.74 -8.96 -9.97
CA LYS A 92 14.30 -9.76 -11.08
C LYS A 92 13.32 -9.85 -12.24
N ILE A 93 12.06 -10.19 -11.98
CA ILE A 93 11.02 -10.29 -13.02
C ILE A 93 10.81 -8.93 -13.69
N ALA A 94 10.71 -7.85 -12.92
CA ALA A 94 10.58 -6.50 -13.45
C ALA A 94 11.74 -6.14 -14.38
N LEU A 95 12.98 -6.46 -14.00
CA LEU A 95 14.15 -6.23 -14.84
C LEU A 95 14.09 -7.01 -16.16
N GLU A 96 13.66 -8.28 -16.12
CA GLU A 96 13.49 -9.13 -17.32
C GLU A 96 12.41 -8.58 -18.27
N GLU A 97 11.38 -7.92 -17.74
CA GLU A 97 10.30 -7.26 -18.49
C GLU A 97 10.63 -5.80 -18.85
N GLY A 98 11.86 -5.32 -18.62
CA GLY A 98 12.29 -3.96 -18.96
C GLY A 98 11.75 -2.86 -18.03
N ALA A 99 11.31 -3.23 -16.83
CA ALA A 99 10.79 -2.35 -15.79
C ALA A 99 11.74 -2.22 -14.58
N LYS A 100 11.39 -1.34 -13.64
CA LYS A 100 12.07 -1.21 -12.35
C LYS A 100 11.05 -1.16 -11.22
N VAL A 101 11.29 -1.91 -10.14
CA VAL A 101 10.58 -1.75 -8.86
C VAL A 101 11.05 -0.46 -8.17
N THR A 102 10.11 0.39 -7.78
CA THR A 102 10.37 1.72 -7.20
C THR A 102 10.06 1.78 -5.71
N HIS A 103 9.17 0.91 -5.22
CA HIS A 103 8.75 0.91 -3.82
C HIS A 103 8.45 -0.50 -3.29
N VAL A 104 8.31 -0.59 -1.97
CA VAL A 104 7.87 -1.77 -1.25
C VAL A 104 6.79 -1.35 -0.25
N LYS A 105 5.66 -2.07 -0.27
CA LYS A 105 4.57 -1.93 0.70
C LYS A 105 4.27 -3.31 1.28
N PRO A 106 4.47 -3.60 2.57
CA PRO A 106 4.06 -4.87 3.13
C PRO A 106 2.55 -5.12 2.98
N HIS A 107 2.15 -6.39 2.87
CA HIS A 107 0.75 -6.78 2.71
C HIS A 107 0.09 -7.14 4.06
N GLY A 108 -1.21 -6.88 4.16
CA GLY A 108 -2.10 -7.54 5.12
C GLY A 108 -1.63 -7.53 6.57
N ALA A 109 -1.53 -8.71 7.18
CA ALA A 109 -1.11 -8.82 8.58
C ALA A 109 0.34 -8.35 8.80
N LEU A 110 1.24 -8.57 7.83
CA LEU A 110 2.63 -8.11 7.93
C LEU A 110 2.69 -6.58 8.05
N TYR A 111 1.88 -5.86 7.28
CA TYR A 111 1.76 -4.41 7.36
C TYR A 111 1.28 -3.94 8.73
N ASN A 112 0.18 -4.52 9.22
CA ASN A 112 -0.42 -4.10 10.49
C ASN A 112 0.50 -4.42 11.67
N MET A 113 1.14 -5.60 11.67
CA MET A 113 2.10 -5.96 12.72
C MET A 113 3.32 -5.03 12.70
N ALA A 114 3.87 -4.73 11.53
CA ALA A 114 4.98 -3.79 11.39
C ALA A 114 4.62 -2.35 11.76
N ALA A 115 3.33 -2.01 11.76
CA ALA A 115 2.91 -0.69 12.20
C ALA A 115 3.10 -0.51 13.72
N GLU A 116 2.98 -1.59 14.49
CA GLU A 116 2.95 -1.60 15.96
C GLU A 116 4.16 -2.29 16.62
N ASP A 117 4.96 -3.05 15.86
CA ASP A 117 6.15 -3.76 16.34
C ASP A 117 7.43 -3.22 15.68
N ALA A 118 8.27 -2.56 16.49
CA ALA A 118 9.52 -1.96 16.05
C ALA A 118 10.57 -2.98 15.57
N LEU A 119 10.60 -4.19 16.13
CA LEU A 119 11.57 -5.22 15.72
C LEU A 119 11.21 -5.78 14.35
N LEU A 120 9.92 -6.02 14.10
CA LEU A 120 9.43 -6.44 12.79
C LEU A 120 9.60 -5.34 11.75
N ALA A 121 9.23 -4.09 12.08
CA ALA A 121 9.45 -2.93 11.23
C ALA A 121 10.92 -2.80 10.79
N LYS A 122 11.85 -2.97 11.74
CA LYS A 122 13.29 -2.91 11.48
C LYS A 122 13.76 -4.03 10.56
N ALA A 123 13.26 -5.25 10.74
CA ALA A 123 13.57 -6.37 9.87
C ALA A 123 13.15 -6.08 8.42
N ILE A 124 11.92 -5.62 8.22
CA ILE A 124 11.39 -5.26 6.89
C ILE A 124 12.21 -4.15 6.26
N ALA A 125 12.44 -3.05 6.99
CA ALA A 125 13.20 -1.91 6.47
C ALA A 125 14.64 -2.29 6.08
N ARG A 126 15.31 -3.12 6.88
CA ARG A 126 16.65 -3.64 6.56
C ARG A 126 16.62 -4.53 5.32
N ALA A 127 15.60 -5.39 5.17
CA ALA A 127 15.47 -6.26 4.00
C ALA A 127 15.29 -5.44 2.72
N VAL A 128 14.43 -4.43 2.74
CA VAL A 128 14.22 -3.50 1.62
C VAL A 128 15.51 -2.77 1.26
N ARG A 129 16.21 -2.20 2.25
CA ARG A 129 17.50 -1.52 2.03
C ARG A 129 18.56 -2.45 1.44
N ALA A 130 18.56 -3.73 1.83
CA ALA A 130 19.51 -4.71 1.33
C ALA A 130 19.25 -5.12 -0.13
N VAL A 131 18.06 -4.87 -0.67
CA VAL A 131 17.78 -5.05 -2.11
C VAL A 131 18.30 -3.86 -2.91
N ASP A 132 17.79 -2.66 -2.63
CA ASP A 132 18.22 -1.41 -3.25
C ASP A 132 17.86 -0.26 -2.30
N ASN A 133 18.85 0.56 -1.94
CA ASN A 133 18.65 1.71 -1.04
C ASN A 133 17.85 2.87 -1.67
N LYS A 134 17.57 2.79 -2.97
CA LYS A 134 16.71 3.73 -3.70
C LYS A 134 15.24 3.35 -3.69
N LEU A 135 14.87 2.19 -3.14
CA LEU A 135 13.47 1.81 -2.97
C LEU A 135 12.81 2.70 -1.92
N ALA A 136 11.59 3.15 -2.21
CA ALA A 136 10.75 3.77 -1.20
C ALA A 136 10.03 2.70 -0.35
N LEU A 137 9.89 2.94 0.95
CA LEU A 137 9.15 2.08 1.88
C LEU A 137 7.83 2.73 2.27
N PHE A 138 6.73 2.07 1.90
CA PHE A 138 5.37 2.51 2.21
C PHE A 138 4.97 1.91 3.55
N GLY A 139 4.37 2.74 4.40
CA GLY A 139 3.89 2.31 5.71
C GLY A 139 2.80 3.24 6.23
N LEU A 140 2.09 2.76 7.25
CA LEU A 140 1.04 3.56 7.87
C LEU A 140 1.65 4.83 8.46
N SER A 141 1.03 5.99 8.19
CA SER A 141 1.47 7.26 8.73
C SER A 141 1.70 7.20 10.25
N GLY A 142 2.88 7.59 10.71
CA GLY A 142 3.24 7.62 12.13
C GLY A 142 3.60 6.26 12.75
N SER A 143 3.68 5.21 11.95
CA SER A 143 3.98 3.85 12.43
C SER A 143 5.47 3.56 12.63
N TYR A 144 5.78 2.46 13.33
CA TYR A 144 7.16 1.99 13.46
C TYR A 144 7.81 1.66 12.11
N LEU A 145 7.06 1.21 11.11
CA LEU A 145 7.59 0.94 9.77
C LEU A 145 8.17 2.20 9.10
N ILE A 146 7.49 3.34 9.26
CA ILE A 146 8.00 4.64 8.79
C ILE A 146 9.24 5.03 9.58
N GLN A 147 9.19 4.93 10.91
CA GLN A 147 10.33 5.28 11.77
C GLN A 147 11.58 4.45 11.46
N GLU A 148 11.44 3.14 11.31
CA GLU A 148 12.55 2.24 11.03
C GLU A 148 13.07 2.38 9.60
N GLY A 149 12.20 2.68 8.63
CA GLY A 149 12.59 3.06 7.27
C GLY A 149 13.53 4.27 7.27
N ILE A 150 13.18 5.32 8.02
CA ILE A 150 14.02 6.52 8.20
C ILE A 150 15.34 6.17 8.90
N ASN A 151 15.29 5.35 9.95
CA ASN A 151 16.49 4.93 10.70
C ASN A 151 17.50 4.19 9.81
N VAL A 152 17.02 3.47 8.79
CA VAL A 152 17.85 2.86 7.75
C VAL A 152 17.86 3.66 6.45
N SER A 153 17.71 4.99 6.51
CA SER A 153 17.95 5.92 5.40
C SER A 153 17.21 5.59 4.09
N LEU A 154 16.05 4.94 4.16
CA LEU A 154 15.16 4.77 3.01
C LEU A 154 14.29 6.01 2.84
N GLN A 155 13.88 6.28 1.61
CA GLN A 155 12.74 7.17 1.40
C GLN A 155 11.50 6.47 1.97
N THR A 156 10.78 7.10 2.88
CA THR A 156 9.51 6.59 3.39
C THR A 156 8.33 7.35 2.82
N VAL A 157 7.22 6.64 2.59
CA VAL A 157 5.98 7.21 2.07
C VAL A 157 4.86 6.91 3.06
N ASN A 158 4.27 7.96 3.63
CA ASN A 158 3.18 7.84 4.59
C ASN A 158 1.88 7.53 3.85
N GLU A 159 1.35 6.35 4.11
CA GLU A 159 0.12 5.88 3.51
C GLU A 159 -1.10 6.18 4.38
N ALA A 160 -2.17 6.60 3.71
CA ALA A 160 -3.49 6.75 4.27
C ALA A 160 -4.53 5.96 3.45
N PHE A 161 -5.70 5.72 4.03
CA PHE A 161 -6.73 4.85 3.47
C PHE A 161 -8.03 5.64 3.35
N ALA A 162 -8.57 5.71 2.13
CA ALA A 162 -9.82 6.44 1.87
C ALA A 162 -11.07 5.65 2.28
N ASP A 163 -10.95 4.34 2.45
CA ASP A 163 -12.06 3.40 2.64
C ASP A 163 -11.99 2.64 3.97
N ARG A 164 -11.03 2.98 4.83
CA ARG A 164 -10.88 2.42 6.18
C ARG A 164 -11.22 3.47 7.23
N THR A 165 -11.74 3.01 8.36
CA THR A 165 -11.92 3.86 9.54
C THR A 165 -10.71 3.79 10.46
N TYR A 166 -10.51 4.86 11.23
CA TYR A 166 -9.33 5.08 12.07
C TYR A 166 -9.69 5.06 13.55
N LEU A 167 -8.78 4.54 14.36
CA LEU A 167 -8.80 4.67 15.82
C LEU A 167 -8.20 6.04 16.23
N ALA A 168 -8.35 6.40 17.51
CA ALA A 168 -7.90 7.69 18.02
C ALA A 168 -6.36 7.85 18.03
N ASP A 169 -5.62 6.75 17.97
CA ASP A 169 -4.15 6.73 17.89
C ASP A 169 -3.62 6.79 16.43
N GLY A 170 -4.51 6.83 15.43
CA GLY A 170 -4.14 6.85 14.02
C GLY A 170 -3.95 5.48 13.38
N THR A 171 -4.11 4.39 14.14
CA THR A 171 -4.17 3.04 13.58
C THR A 171 -5.50 2.79 12.86
N LEU A 172 -5.51 1.78 11.99
CA LEU A 172 -6.74 1.38 11.30
C LEU A 172 -7.64 0.55 12.22
N THR A 173 -8.94 0.78 12.16
CA THR A 173 -9.92 -0.09 12.83
C THR A 173 -9.77 -1.52 12.29
N PRO A 174 -9.59 -2.55 13.15
CA PRO A 174 -9.36 -3.91 12.70
C PRO A 174 -10.47 -4.41 11.77
N ARG A 175 -10.11 -5.09 10.67
CA ARG A 175 -11.07 -5.49 9.61
C ARG A 175 -12.27 -6.32 10.10
N ARG A 176 -12.14 -7.03 11.22
CA ARG A 176 -13.20 -7.84 11.82
C ARG A 176 -14.25 -7.03 12.58
N GLU A 177 -13.94 -5.78 12.90
CA GLU A 177 -14.84 -4.93 13.67
C GLU A 177 -15.92 -4.32 12.76
N LYS A 178 -17.08 -4.03 13.36
CA LYS A 178 -18.15 -3.34 12.64
C LYS A 178 -17.68 -1.94 12.22
N ASN A 179 -18.03 -1.52 11.01
CA ASN A 179 -17.65 -0.22 10.43
C ASN A 179 -16.15 -0.06 10.18
N ALA A 180 -15.37 -1.14 10.09
CA ALA A 180 -13.94 -1.07 9.72
C ALA A 180 -13.71 -0.58 8.27
N LEU A 181 -14.74 -0.71 7.43
CA LEU A 181 -14.78 -0.28 6.03
C LEU A 181 -15.82 0.83 5.85
N ILE A 182 -15.51 1.76 4.96
CA ILE A 182 -16.44 2.78 4.47
C ILE A 182 -17.06 2.25 3.18
N GLU A 183 -18.33 1.86 3.24
CA GLU A 183 -19.06 1.28 2.10
C GLU A 183 -19.71 2.32 1.18
N ASP A 184 -19.80 3.57 1.63
CA ASP A 184 -20.32 4.68 0.82
C ASP A 184 -19.18 5.39 0.07
N LYS A 185 -19.28 5.37 -1.26
CA LYS A 185 -18.26 5.95 -2.15
C LYS A 185 -18.06 7.46 -1.94
N ASP A 186 -19.09 8.19 -1.53
CA ASP A 186 -19.03 9.64 -1.37
C ASP A 186 -18.42 10.01 -0.03
N ALA A 187 -18.72 9.26 1.03
CA ALA A 187 -18.02 9.31 2.32
C ALA A 187 -16.53 9.00 2.16
N SER A 188 -16.18 7.98 1.37
CA SER A 188 -14.78 7.65 1.08
C SER A 188 -14.06 8.78 0.34
N LEU A 189 -14.71 9.40 -0.65
CA LEU A 189 -14.18 10.60 -1.32
C LEU A 189 -14.00 11.77 -0.34
N GLN A 190 -14.95 12.03 0.57
CA GLN A 190 -14.80 13.09 1.57
C GLN A 190 -13.59 12.84 2.48
N GLN A 191 -13.38 11.59 2.92
CA GLN A 191 -12.21 11.23 3.68
C GLN A 191 -10.92 11.41 2.87
N ALA A 192 -10.88 10.98 1.61
CA ALA A 192 -9.73 11.20 0.72
C ALA A 192 -9.40 12.70 0.58
N LEU A 193 -10.40 13.55 0.39
CA LEU A 193 -10.21 15.00 0.33
C LEU A 193 -9.69 15.57 1.65
N GLN A 194 -10.20 15.10 2.79
CA GLN A 194 -9.72 15.51 4.11
C GLN A 194 -8.25 15.13 4.32
N LEU A 195 -7.89 13.89 3.98
CA LEU A 195 -6.53 13.38 4.05
C LEU A 195 -5.57 14.22 3.22
N VAL A 196 -5.87 14.46 1.94
CA VAL A 196 -4.97 15.22 1.06
C VAL A 196 -4.89 16.70 1.44
N MET A 197 -6.03 17.36 1.62
CA MET A 197 -6.08 18.82 1.73
C MET A 197 -5.79 19.30 3.15
N LYS A 198 -6.18 18.52 4.16
CA LYS A 198 -6.07 18.92 5.57
C LYS A 198 -5.08 18.08 6.35
N GLN A 199 -4.59 16.95 5.81
CA GLN A 199 -3.67 16.04 6.51
C GLN A 199 -4.24 15.63 7.89
N THR A 200 -5.53 15.29 7.88
CA THR A 200 -6.28 14.84 9.06
C THR A 200 -7.30 13.78 8.67
N VAL A 201 -7.79 13.02 9.64
CA VAL A 201 -8.93 12.12 9.49
C VAL A 201 -9.79 12.11 10.76
N ARG A 202 -11.08 11.76 10.62
CA ARG A 202 -11.97 11.59 11.77
C ARG A 202 -11.93 10.15 12.25
N SER A 203 -11.59 9.94 13.52
CA SER A 203 -11.61 8.62 14.14
C SER A 203 -13.03 8.12 14.40
N ILE A 204 -13.17 6.84 14.74
CA ILE A 204 -14.45 6.26 15.18
C ILE A 204 -14.95 6.83 16.52
N SER A 205 -14.06 7.40 17.36
CA SER A 205 -14.44 8.16 18.57
C SER A 205 -15.00 9.56 18.24
N GLY A 206 -14.85 9.99 16.98
CA GLY A 206 -15.33 11.27 16.48
C GLY A 206 -14.33 12.42 16.59
N GLU A 207 -13.14 12.14 17.13
CA GLU A 207 -12.02 13.07 17.23
C GLU A 207 -11.37 13.26 15.85
N THR A 208 -10.78 14.43 15.62
CA THR A 208 -9.98 14.69 14.42
C THR A 208 -8.51 14.49 14.76
N ILE A 209 -7.86 13.56 14.07
CA ILE A 209 -6.46 13.23 14.25
C ILE A 209 -5.62 13.76 13.09
N SER A 210 -4.39 14.17 13.38
CA SER A 210 -3.42 14.56 12.34
C SER A 210 -2.81 13.32 11.71
N LEU A 211 -2.74 13.29 10.37
CA LEU A 211 -2.24 12.13 9.63
C LEU A 211 -1.62 12.59 8.31
N ILE A 212 -0.39 12.17 8.05
CA ILE A 212 0.33 12.53 6.82
C ILE A 212 -0.09 11.56 5.72
N ALA A 213 -0.54 12.09 4.57
CA ALA A 213 -0.95 11.31 3.42
C ALA A 213 -0.11 11.68 2.20
N ASP A 214 1.01 10.99 2.02
CA ASP A 214 1.83 11.07 0.80
C ASP A 214 1.18 10.25 -0.33
N THR A 215 0.55 9.14 0.04
CA THR A 215 -0.22 8.26 -0.85
C THR A 215 -1.56 7.88 -0.22
N ILE A 216 -2.57 7.67 -1.06
CA ILE A 216 -3.86 7.11 -0.67
C ILE A 216 -4.00 5.72 -1.27
N CYS A 217 -4.19 4.73 -0.40
CA CYS A 217 -4.56 3.38 -0.80
C CYS A 217 -6.03 3.33 -1.22
N ILE A 218 -6.28 2.71 -2.37
CA ILE A 218 -7.60 2.26 -2.80
C ILE A 218 -7.52 0.74 -2.90
N HIS A 219 -8.42 0.04 -2.23
CA HIS A 219 -8.44 -1.42 -2.30
C HIS A 219 -9.00 -1.89 -3.65
N GLY A 220 -8.33 -2.88 -4.25
CA GLY A 220 -8.79 -3.55 -5.46
C GLY A 220 -9.80 -4.68 -5.20
N ASP A 221 -9.94 -5.11 -3.94
CA ASP A 221 -10.86 -6.17 -3.55
C ASP A 221 -12.31 -5.69 -3.40
N GLY A 222 -13.26 -6.49 -3.90
CA GLY A 222 -14.70 -6.27 -3.77
C GLY A 222 -15.39 -5.70 -5.01
N GLU A 223 -16.70 -5.94 -5.12
CA GLU A 223 -17.53 -5.57 -6.28
C GLU A 223 -17.51 -4.06 -6.59
N ASN A 224 -17.27 -3.24 -5.56
CA ASN A 224 -17.30 -1.77 -5.66
C ASN A 224 -15.92 -1.13 -5.84
N ALA A 225 -14.82 -1.88 -5.86
CA ALA A 225 -13.46 -1.32 -5.93
C ALA A 225 -13.30 -0.31 -7.08
N LEU A 226 -13.76 -0.68 -8.28
CA LEU A 226 -13.69 0.19 -9.46
C LEU A 226 -14.56 1.45 -9.33
N VAL A 227 -15.71 1.34 -8.65
CA VAL A 227 -16.60 2.48 -8.40
C VAL A 227 -15.90 3.50 -7.48
N PHE A 228 -15.26 3.01 -6.41
CA PHE A 228 -14.51 3.84 -5.47
C PHE A 228 -13.31 4.50 -6.15
N ALA A 229 -12.50 3.73 -6.89
CA ALA A 229 -11.35 4.23 -7.62
C ALA A 229 -11.73 5.37 -8.57
N LYS A 230 -12.78 5.17 -9.37
CA LYS A 230 -13.32 6.20 -10.28
C LYS A 230 -13.81 7.43 -9.52
N ASN A 231 -14.49 7.26 -8.39
CA ASN A 231 -15.05 8.36 -7.62
C ASN A 231 -13.94 9.22 -7.01
N ILE A 232 -12.95 8.58 -6.37
CA ILE A 232 -11.80 9.23 -5.74
C ILE A 232 -10.98 9.96 -6.80
N TYR A 233 -10.60 9.29 -7.89
CA TYR A 233 -9.82 9.89 -8.98
C TYR A 233 -10.48 11.14 -9.56
N LYS A 234 -11.78 11.04 -9.90
CA LYS A 234 -12.54 12.19 -10.44
C LYS A 234 -12.67 13.29 -9.41
N GLY A 235 -13.01 12.95 -8.17
CA GLY A 235 -13.18 13.91 -7.09
C GLY A 235 -11.91 14.71 -6.81
N LEU A 236 -10.74 14.05 -6.72
CA LEU A 236 -9.45 14.71 -6.53
C LEU A 236 -9.12 15.65 -7.70
N LYS A 237 -9.37 15.21 -8.96
CA LYS A 237 -9.16 16.07 -10.14
C LYS A 237 -10.06 17.29 -10.18
N VAL A 238 -11.34 17.16 -9.82
CA VAL A 238 -12.27 18.30 -9.72
C VAL A 238 -11.78 19.34 -8.73
N HIS A 239 -11.16 18.90 -7.63
CA HIS A 239 -10.56 19.77 -6.62
C HIS A 239 -9.14 20.27 -6.99
N LYS A 240 -8.70 20.06 -8.25
CA LYS A 240 -7.40 20.50 -8.78
C LYS A 240 -6.21 19.93 -8.00
N ILE A 241 -6.36 18.72 -7.46
CA ILE A 241 -5.27 17.97 -6.84
C ILE A 241 -4.52 17.23 -7.95
N VAL A 242 -3.20 17.39 -7.98
CA VAL A 242 -2.33 16.73 -8.97
C VAL A 242 -2.11 15.29 -8.54
N LEU A 243 -2.49 14.34 -9.40
CA LEU A 243 -2.24 12.92 -9.19
C LEU A 243 -0.88 12.57 -9.80
N LYS A 244 0.07 12.16 -8.96
CA LYS A 244 1.42 11.75 -9.38
C LYS A 244 2.04 10.83 -8.34
N ASN A 245 2.93 9.94 -8.77
CA ASN A 245 3.74 9.20 -7.83
C ASN A 245 4.62 10.16 -6.99
N THR A 246 4.88 9.78 -5.75
CA THR A 246 5.67 10.58 -4.79
C THR A 246 7.11 10.08 -4.64
N ILE A 247 7.43 8.97 -5.29
CA ILE A 247 8.75 8.34 -5.31
C ILE A 247 9.68 9.15 -6.22
N ARG A 248 10.84 9.56 -5.71
CA ARG A 248 11.78 10.44 -6.41
C ARG A 248 13.00 9.70 -6.96
#